data_AF-A0A497LSB8-F1
#
_entry.id   AF-A0A497LSB8-F1
#
_cell.length_a   1.000
_cell.length_b   1.000
_cell.length_c   1.000
_cell.angle_alpha   90.00
_cell.angle_beta   90.00
_cell.angle_gamma   90.00
#
_symmetry.space_group_name_H-M   'P 1'
#
loop_
_entity.id
_entity.type
_entity.pdbx_description
1 polymer ?
#
loop_
_entity_poly.entity_id
_entity_poly.type
_entity_poly.pdbx_seq_one_letter_code
_entity_poly.pdbx_strand_id
1 'polypeptide(L)'
;MPVRAAFKWVMDNLSFDSNPGLGYKEVGPYYYFMSKSLKSLGNFTVLDSHGVQHRWFNELFSKLKSLQSQDGFWRFESPISDTAFALLALEEGYPRGYPIPGLEFRIKGR
;
A
#
# COMPACT_ATOMS: atom_id res chain seq x y z
N MET A 1 -12.59 22.28 2.40
CA MET A 1 -11.35 21.86 3.09
C MET A 1 -10.57 20.94 2.15
N PRO A 2 -9.39 21.33 1.66
CA PRO A 2 -8.61 20.55 0.68
C PRO A 2 -8.39 19.09 1.08
N VAL A 3 -8.12 18.83 2.36
CA VAL A 3 -7.93 17.47 2.90
C VAL A 3 -9.15 16.56 2.68
N ARG A 4 -10.36 17.08 2.88
CA ARG A 4 -11.59 16.30 2.69
C ARG A 4 -11.84 15.96 1.23
N ALA A 5 -11.53 16.88 0.32
CA ALA A 5 -11.66 16.65 -1.11
C ALA A 5 -10.64 15.62 -1.60
N ALA A 6 -9.38 15.72 -1.14
CA ALA A 6 -8.34 14.73 -1.42
C ALA A 6 -8.74 13.35 -0.89
N PHE A 7 -9.23 13.26 0.34
CA PHE A 7 -9.70 11.99 0.90
C PHE A 7 -10.84 11.39 0.08
N LYS A 8 -11.84 12.19 -0.30
CA LYS A 8 -12.93 11.73 -1.17
C LYS A 8 -12.40 11.20 -2.49
N TRP A 9 -11.49 11.93 -3.15
CA TRP A 9 -10.90 11.47 -4.41
C TRP A 9 -10.19 10.13 -4.26
N VAL A 10 -9.44 9.93 -3.16
CA VAL A 10 -8.79 8.64 -2.88
C VAL A 10 -9.84 7.53 -2.70
N MET A 11 -10.93 7.75 -1.96
CA MET A 11 -11.99 6.75 -1.80
C MET A 11 -12.74 6.47 -3.11
N ASP A 12 -12.84 7.45 -4.01
CA ASP A 12 -13.46 7.31 -5.32
C ASP A 12 -12.56 6.56 -6.32
N ASN A 13 -11.24 6.54 -6.10
CA ASN A 13 -10.25 6.06 -7.06
C ASN A 13 -9.24 5.09 -6.44
N LEU A 14 -9.59 4.45 -5.32
CA LEU A 14 -8.66 3.55 -4.62
C LEU A 14 -8.30 2.39 -5.55
N SER A 15 -7.00 2.18 -5.77
CA SER A 15 -6.52 1.09 -6.60
C SER A 15 -5.25 0.50 -6.01
N PHE A 16 -5.14 -0.82 -6.04
CA PHE A 16 -3.88 -1.50 -5.75
C PHE A 16 -3.19 -1.91 -7.05
N ASP A 17 -3.87 -1.86 -8.20
CA ASP A 17 -3.30 -2.35 -9.46
C ASP A 17 -2.48 -1.31 -10.22
N SER A 18 -2.84 -0.03 -10.11
CA SER A 18 -2.20 1.04 -10.87
C SER A 18 -2.37 2.40 -10.19
N ASN A 19 -1.62 3.39 -10.64
CA ASN A 19 -1.76 4.79 -10.24
C ASN A 19 -2.98 5.42 -10.95
N PRO A 20 -4.04 5.82 -10.23
CA PRO A 20 -5.26 6.34 -10.86
C PRO A 20 -4.99 7.56 -11.75
N GLY A 21 -5.43 7.49 -13.01
CA GLY A 21 -5.18 8.53 -14.02
C GLY A 21 -3.81 8.48 -14.71
N LEU A 22 -2.85 7.71 -14.18
CA LEU A 22 -1.47 7.61 -14.69
C LEU A 22 -1.06 6.18 -15.09
N GLY A 23 -1.87 5.16 -14.77
CA GLY A 23 -1.59 3.77 -15.09
C GLY A 23 -0.37 3.26 -14.32
N TYR A 24 0.61 2.68 -15.01
CA TYR A 24 1.83 2.17 -14.36
C TYR A 24 2.88 3.24 -14.06
N LYS A 25 2.68 4.47 -14.55
CA LYS A 25 3.62 5.57 -14.28
C LYS A 25 3.59 5.95 -12.82
N GLU A 26 4.78 6.12 -12.22
CA GLU A 26 4.95 6.51 -10.82
C GLU A 26 4.19 5.60 -9.81
N VAL A 27 3.97 4.32 -10.16
CA VAL A 27 3.18 3.41 -9.32
C VAL A 27 3.85 3.12 -7.96
N GLY A 28 5.19 3.06 -7.92
CA GLY A 28 5.95 2.92 -6.67
C GLY A 28 5.68 4.10 -5.71
N PRO A 29 5.94 5.35 -6.10
CA PRO A 29 5.56 6.54 -5.34
C PRO A 29 4.09 6.55 -4.91
N TYR A 30 3.17 6.18 -5.80
CA TYR A 30 1.75 6.07 -5.49
C TYR A 30 1.48 5.14 -4.31
N TYR A 31 2.03 3.91 -4.33
CA TYR A 31 1.88 2.96 -3.22
C TYR A 31 2.42 3.52 -1.90
N TYR A 32 3.57 4.18 -1.92
CA TYR A 32 4.15 4.79 -0.71
C TYR A 32 3.25 5.88 -0.12
N PHE A 33 2.83 6.85 -0.94
CA PHE A 33 1.99 7.95 -0.46
C PHE A 33 0.62 7.48 -0.01
N MET A 34 0.03 6.50 -0.70
CA MET A 34 -1.21 5.86 -0.28
C MET A 34 -1.04 5.22 1.10
N SER A 35 -0.04 4.36 1.31
CA SER A 35 0.21 3.73 2.61
C SER A 35 0.40 4.74 3.73
N LYS A 36 1.25 5.76 3.50
CA LYS A 36 1.53 6.80 4.49
C LYS A 36 0.26 7.59 4.87
N SER A 37 -0.56 7.91 3.87
CA SER A 37 -1.81 8.65 4.07
C SER A 37 -2.84 7.81 4.82
N LEU A 38 -3.08 6.57 4.37
CA LEU A 38 -4.07 5.68 4.99
C LEU A 38 -3.70 5.30 6.42
N LYS A 39 -2.40 5.08 6.71
CA LYS A 39 -1.92 4.93 8.08
C LYS A 39 -2.19 6.14 8.95
N SER A 40 -1.98 7.35 8.43
CA SER A 40 -2.19 8.58 9.20
C SER A 40 -3.67 8.80 9.58
N LEU A 41 -4.60 8.16 8.87
CA LEU A 41 -6.03 8.13 9.22
C LEU A 41 -6.36 7.15 10.35
N GLY A 42 -5.41 6.30 10.75
CA GLY A 42 -5.55 5.37 11.89
C GLY A 42 -6.44 4.15 11.62
N ASN A 43 -6.99 3.99 10.42
CA ASN A 43 -7.91 2.92 10.08
C ASN A 43 -7.26 1.90 9.15
N PHE A 44 -7.19 0.64 9.58
CA PHE A 44 -6.74 -0.49 8.74
C PHE A 44 -7.75 -0.91 7.68
N THR A 45 -8.97 -0.39 7.80
CA THR A 45 -10.07 -0.65 6.91
C THR A 45 -10.61 0.67 6.38
N VAL A 46 -10.79 0.77 5.07
CA VAL A 46 -11.43 1.92 4.43
C VAL A 46 -12.66 1.48 3.66
N LEU A 47 -13.64 2.38 3.54
CA LEU A 47 -14.85 2.17 2.74
C LEU A 47 -14.70 3.03 1.49
N ASP A 48 -14.66 2.41 0.32
CA ASP A 48 -14.61 3.14 -0.94
C ASP A 48 -15.98 3.79 -1.25
N SER A 49 -16.04 4.56 -2.32
CA SER A 49 -17.29 5.24 -2.73
C SER A 49 -18.38 4.30 -3.26
N HIS A 50 -18.03 3.05 -3.58
CA HIS A 50 -18.95 2.00 -4.04
C HIS A 50 -19.50 1.16 -2.87
N GLY A 51 -19.08 1.46 -1.64
CA GLY A 51 -19.49 0.70 -0.44
C GLY A 51 -18.69 -0.58 -0.22
N VAL A 52 -17.57 -0.76 -0.92
CA VAL A 52 -16.65 -1.88 -0.73
C VAL A 52 -15.71 -1.58 0.42
N GLN A 53 -15.61 -2.54 1.33
CA GLN A 53 -14.72 -2.46 2.48
C GLN A 53 -13.35 -3.06 2.14
N HIS A 54 -12.31 -2.25 2.25
CA HIS A 54 -10.94 -2.64 1.92
C HIS A 54 -10.09 -2.79 3.18
N ARG A 55 -9.48 -3.97 3.36
CA ARG A 55 -8.36 -4.16 4.29
C ARG A 55 -7.10 -3.75 3.56
N TRP A 56 -6.98 -2.44 3.35
CA TRP A 56 -6.10 -1.85 2.34
C TRP A 56 -4.64 -2.33 2.44
N PHE A 57 -4.11 -2.54 3.65
CA PHE A 57 -2.73 -3.02 3.78
C PHE A 57 -2.58 -4.47 3.31
N ASN A 58 -3.55 -5.34 3.60
CA ASN A 58 -3.53 -6.73 3.15
C ASN A 58 -3.61 -6.82 1.62
N GLU A 59 -4.44 -5.96 1.02
CA GLU A 59 -4.59 -5.88 -0.43
C GLU A 59 -3.31 -5.37 -1.09
N LEU A 60 -2.74 -4.27 -0.58
CA LEU A 60 -1.46 -3.74 -1.05
C LEU A 60 -0.32 -4.77 -0.86
N PHE A 61 -0.24 -5.41 0.31
CA PHE A 61 0.77 -6.45 0.57
C PHE A 61 0.64 -7.61 -0.42
N SER A 62 -0.57 -8.09 -0.65
CA SER A 62 -0.82 -9.21 -1.58
C SER A 62 -0.40 -8.82 -3.00
N LYS A 63 -0.67 -7.58 -3.40
CA LYS A 63 -0.23 -7.03 -4.68
C LYS A 63 1.29 -6.90 -4.78
N LEU A 64 1.94 -6.27 -3.81
CA LEU A 64 3.40 -6.11 -3.83
C LEU A 64 4.09 -7.47 -3.79
N LYS A 65 3.59 -8.43 -3.00
CA LYS A 65 4.09 -9.80 -2.98
C LYS A 65 3.98 -10.49 -4.34
N SER A 66 2.88 -10.31 -5.07
CA SER A 66 2.73 -10.93 -6.40
C SER A 66 3.61 -10.29 -7.48
N LEU A 67 4.03 -9.04 -7.27
CA LEU A 67 4.92 -8.31 -8.17
C LEU A 67 6.42 -8.46 -7.82
N GLN A 68 6.74 -9.00 -6.65
CA GLN A 68 8.13 -9.17 -6.22
C GLN A 68 8.84 -10.18 -7.12
N SER A 69 10.03 -9.84 -7.60
CA SER A 69 10.86 -10.78 -8.36
C SER A 69 11.35 -11.92 -7.46
N GLN A 70 11.85 -13.00 -8.07
CA GLN A 70 12.48 -14.11 -7.33
C GLN A 70 13.71 -13.65 -6.52
N ASP A 71 14.40 -12.61 -6.99
CA ASP A 71 15.54 -12.00 -6.32
C ASP A 71 15.12 -10.95 -5.26
N GLY A 72 13.82 -10.76 -5.05
CA GLY A 72 13.29 -9.94 -3.96
C GLY A 72 13.11 -8.45 -4.26
N PHE A 73 13.31 -8.01 -5.50
CA PHE A 73 13.19 -6.59 -5.90
C PHE A 73 11.89 -6.30 -6.66
N TRP A 74 11.57 -5.02 -6.82
CA TRP A 74 10.47 -4.55 -7.66
C TRP A 74 11.00 -3.73 -8.84
N ARG A 75 10.30 -3.79 -9.97
CA ARG A 75 10.64 -3.03 -11.18
C ARG A 75 9.36 -2.63 -11.92
N PHE A 76 9.09 -1.34 -11.91
CA PHE A 76 8.01 -0.67 -12.64
C PHE A 76 8.62 0.22 -13.73
N GLU A 77 9.35 1.26 -13.34
CA GLU A 77 10.02 2.22 -14.23
C GLU A 77 11.53 2.30 -13.96
N SER A 78 11.94 2.29 -12.68
CA SER A 78 13.33 2.42 -12.24
C SER A 78 13.63 1.46 -11.09
N PRO A 79 14.45 0.40 -11.29
CA PRO A 79 14.55 -0.71 -10.35
C PRO A 79 14.91 -0.33 -8.90
N ILE A 80 15.85 0.60 -8.71
CA ILE A 80 16.29 1.02 -7.37
C ILE A 80 15.19 1.84 -6.69
N SER A 81 14.61 2.80 -7.41
CA SER A 81 13.54 3.66 -6.91
C SER A 81 12.30 2.83 -6.56
N ASP A 82 11.91 1.92 -7.44
CA ASP A 82 10.72 1.09 -7.27
C ASP A 82 10.84 0.16 -6.07
N THR A 83 12.01 -0.45 -5.90
CA THR A 83 12.29 -1.28 -4.72
C THR A 83 12.25 -0.45 -3.44
N ALA A 84 12.88 0.73 -3.44
CA ALA A 84 12.85 1.62 -2.29
C ALA A 84 11.42 2.04 -1.92
N PHE A 85 10.61 2.44 -2.90
CA PHE A 85 9.22 2.83 -2.66
C PHE A 85 8.34 1.67 -2.22
N ALA A 86 8.53 0.47 -2.78
CA ALA A 86 7.80 -0.73 -2.33
C ALA A 86 8.11 -1.04 -0.86
N LEU A 87 9.38 -1.00 -0.46
CA LEU A 87 9.79 -1.21 0.92
C LEU A 87 9.23 -0.14 1.86
N LEU A 88 9.28 1.14 1.46
CA LEU A 88 8.70 2.24 2.24
C LEU A 88 7.17 2.10 2.36
N ALA A 89 6.47 1.69 1.30
CA ALA A 89 5.03 1.47 1.34
C ALA A 89 4.65 0.34 2.31
N LEU A 90 5.44 -0.75 2.33
CA LEU A 90 5.27 -1.87 3.24
C LEU A 90 5.55 -1.45 4.69
N GLU A 91 6.66 -0.76 4.93
CA GLU A 91 7.05 -0.25 6.26
C GLU A 91 6.02 0.73 6.83
N GLU A 92 5.49 1.61 5.99
CA GLU A 92 4.43 2.51 6.42
C GLU A 92 3.20 1.73 6.83
N GLY A 93 2.68 0.85 5.96
CA GLY A 93 1.42 0.15 6.23
C GLY A 93 1.50 -0.95 7.29
N TYR A 94 2.70 -1.41 7.65
CA TYR A 94 2.87 -2.49 8.60
C TYR A 94 2.33 -2.12 10.01
N PRO A 95 1.35 -2.87 10.54
CA PRO A 95 0.76 -2.62 11.85
C PRO A 95 1.72 -3.06 12.96
N ARG A 96 2.60 -2.17 13.40
CA ARG A 96 3.51 -2.43 14.54
C ARG A 96 2.80 -2.76 15.87
N GLY A 97 1.49 -2.57 15.96
CA GLY A 97 0.67 -2.85 17.15
C GLY A 97 -0.51 -3.81 16.95
N TYR A 98 -0.71 -4.37 15.75
CA TYR A 98 -1.78 -5.35 15.50
C TYR A 98 -1.20 -6.55 14.72
N PRO A 99 -1.16 -7.76 15.30
CA PRO A 99 -0.69 -8.93 14.56
C PRO A 99 -1.59 -9.16 13.35
N ILE A 100 -1.00 -9.23 12.15
CA ILE A 100 -1.72 -9.65 10.94
C ILE A 100 -1.85 -11.17 11.01
N PRO A 101 -3.06 -11.74 11.04
CA PRO A 101 -3.23 -13.18 10.97
C PRO A 101 -2.60 -13.71 9.67
N GLY A 102 -1.60 -14.59 9.81
CA GLY A 102 -0.84 -15.16 8.68
C GLY A 102 0.45 -14.42 8.30
N LEU A 103 0.78 -13.31 8.96
CA LEU A 103 2.08 -12.61 8.83
C LEU A 103 2.84 -12.55 10.16
N GLU A 104 2.55 -13.49 11.06
CA GLU A 104 3.31 -13.67 12.30
C GLU A 104 4.74 -14.04 11.92
N PHE A 105 5.62 -13.06 11.82
CA PHE A 105 7.04 -13.30 11.78
C PHE A 105 7.37 -14.06 13.05
N ARG A 106 7.56 -15.36 12.91
CA ARG A 106 8.00 -16.25 13.96
C ARG A 106 9.46 -15.89 14.21
N ILE A 107 9.68 -14.80 14.95
CA ILE A 107 10.96 -14.50 15.55
C ILE A 107 11.13 -15.62 16.58
N LYS A 108 11.74 -16.74 16.15
CA LYS A 108 12.30 -17.70 17.08
C LYS A 108 13.26 -16.89 17.93
N GLY A 109 12.88 -16.70 19.19
CA GLY A 109 13.64 -15.90 20.14
C GLY A 109 15.08 -16.41 20.24
N ARG A 110 15.98 -15.44 20.36
CA ARG A 110 17.34 -15.48 20.93
C ARG A 110 18.15 -16.75 20.70
#